data_AF-A0A7D4I3T7-F1
#
_entry.id   AF-A0A7D4I3T7-F1
#
_cell.length_a   1.000
_cell.length_b   1.000
_cell.length_c   1.000
_cell.angle_alpha   90.00
_cell.angle_beta   90.00
_cell.angle_gamma   90.00
#
_symmetry.space_group_name_H-M   'P 1'
#
loop_
_entity.id
_entity.type
_entity.pdbx_description
1 polymer ?
#
loop_
_entity_poly.entity_id
_entity_poly.type
_entity_poly.pdbx_seq_one_letter_code
_entity_poly.pdbx_strand_id
1 'polypeptide(L)'
;MVEVVAPKIADISSIKGVSALLALPMLCVAYFLQTGAAISWSDSIWFGLGEGLPPEAELRRLIAIFVLKSVWASFFGVVGYAVLTMVHIHVDFPVIQLTSVVLIAFALFGIFCSELFDQLKLIAPFWFYGLVVWGVFLSSMKEQLNAERRRIEEGKNR
;
A
#
# COMPACT_ATOMS: atom_id res chain seq x y z
N MET A 1 -1.45 -39.60 -5.00
CA MET A 1 -0.60 -38.85 -4.05
C MET A 1 -0.59 -37.42 -4.53
N VAL A 2 -1.20 -36.51 -3.78
CA VAL A 2 -1.10 -35.07 -4.06
C VAL A 2 0.29 -34.66 -3.63
N GLU A 3 1.19 -34.46 -4.58
CA GLU A 3 2.44 -33.76 -4.30
C GLU A 3 2.04 -32.38 -3.78
N VAL A 4 2.23 -32.16 -2.48
CA VAL A 4 2.23 -30.82 -1.91
C VAL A 4 3.42 -30.14 -2.56
N VAL A 5 3.17 -29.45 -3.67
CA VAL A 5 4.13 -28.59 -4.32
C VAL A 5 4.39 -27.46 -3.34
N ALA A 6 5.36 -27.68 -2.45
CA ALA A 6 5.94 -26.61 -1.66
C ALA A 6 6.33 -25.53 -2.67
N PRO A 7 5.83 -24.28 -2.54
CA PRO A 7 6.13 -23.23 -3.49
C PRO A 7 7.65 -23.15 -3.63
N LYS A 8 8.15 -23.22 -4.87
CA LYS A 8 9.60 -23.23 -5.10
C LYS A 8 10.14 -21.95 -4.48
N ILE A 9 11.29 -22.01 -3.81
CA ILE A 9 11.91 -20.84 -3.16
C ILE A 9 12.03 -19.65 -4.13
N ALA A 10 12.19 -19.92 -5.43
CA ALA A 10 12.16 -18.93 -6.52
C ALA A 10 10.83 -18.14 -6.63
N ASP A 11 9.69 -18.78 -6.37
CA ASP A 11 8.36 -18.16 -6.39
C ASP A 11 8.18 -17.22 -5.19
N ILE A 12 8.77 -17.56 -4.04
CA ILE A 12 8.72 -16.69 -2.85
C ILE A 12 9.58 -15.43 -3.09
N SER A 13 10.78 -15.58 -3.67
CA SER A 13 11.63 -14.43 -4.00
C SER A 13 11.01 -13.53 -5.07
N SER A 14 10.30 -14.10 -6.05
CA SER A 14 9.62 -13.32 -7.08
C SER A 14 8.44 -12.55 -6.49
N ILE A 15 7.66 -13.16 -5.59
CA ILE A 15 6.57 -12.48 -4.87
C ILE A 15 7.09 -11.33 -4.00
N LYS A 16 8.21 -11.52 -3.29
CA LYS A 16 8.88 -10.44 -2.53
C LYS A 16 9.30 -9.29 -3.45
N GLY A 17 9.93 -9.60 -4.59
CA GLY A 17 10.35 -8.59 -5.56
C GLY A 17 9.20 -7.82 -6.20
N VAL A 18 8.14 -8.53 -6.61
CA VAL A 18 6.94 -7.94 -7.23
C VAL A 18 6.19 -7.07 -6.22
N SER A 19 6.07 -7.51 -4.96
CA SER A 19 5.39 -6.70 -3.94
C SER A 19 6.12 -5.39 -3.64
N ALA A 20 7.46 -5.40 -3.57
CA ALA A 20 8.25 -4.18 -3.42
C ALA A 20 8.10 -3.22 -4.61
N LEU A 21 8.05 -3.75 -5.83
CA LEU A 21 7.84 -2.96 -7.04
C LEU A 21 6.44 -2.33 -7.09
N LEU A 22 5.41 -3.05 -6.63
CA LEU A 22 4.00 -2.66 -6.78
C LEU A 22 3.41 -1.92 -5.58
N ALA A 23 4.05 -1.94 -4.40
CA ALA A 23 3.50 -1.34 -3.19
C ALA A 23 3.06 0.12 -3.38
N LEU A 24 3.97 1.00 -3.83
CA LEU A 24 3.64 2.40 -4.07
C LEU A 24 2.68 2.61 -5.26
N PRO A 25 2.90 2.01 -6.45
CA PRO A 25 1.95 2.14 -7.56
C PRO A 25 0.53 1.74 -7.19
N MET A 26 0.34 0.65 -6.43
CA MET A 26 -0.99 0.21 -6.02
C MET A 26 -1.65 1.17 -5.04
N LEU A 27 -0.88 1.76 -4.13
CA LEU A 27 -1.38 2.78 -3.22
C LEU A 27 -1.88 4.02 -4.00
N CYS A 28 -1.11 4.47 -4.99
CA CYS A 28 -1.48 5.61 -5.83
C CYS A 28 -2.79 5.35 -6.59
N VAL A 29 -2.93 4.18 -7.21
CA VAL A 29 -4.13 3.81 -7.97
C VAL A 29 -5.32 3.62 -7.05
N ALA A 30 -5.16 2.95 -5.91
CA ALA A 30 -6.23 2.77 -4.92
C ALA A 30 -6.77 4.12 -4.42
N TYR A 31 -5.85 5.04 -4.08
CA TYR A 31 -6.21 6.38 -3.65
C TYR A 31 -6.92 7.18 -4.75
N PHE A 32 -6.43 7.12 -6.00
CA PHE A 32 -7.07 7.79 -7.13
C PHE A 32 -8.48 7.25 -7.38
N LEU A 33 -8.68 5.93 -7.36
CA LEU A 33 -9.99 5.31 -7.56
C LEU A 33 -10.97 5.63 -6.44
N GLN A 34 -10.50 5.71 -5.19
CA GLN A 34 -11.34 6.06 -4.04
C GLN A 34 -11.83 7.51 -4.07
N THR A 35 -11.00 8.42 -4.58
CA THR A 35 -11.24 9.87 -4.48
C THR A 35 -11.58 10.51 -5.83
N GLY A 36 -11.63 9.73 -6.91
CA GLY A 36 -11.98 10.18 -8.27
C GLY A 36 -10.98 11.14 -8.92
N ALA A 37 -11.31 11.60 -10.12
CA ALA A 37 -10.50 12.55 -10.90
C ALA A 37 -10.76 14.02 -10.52
N ALA A 38 -10.78 14.32 -9.22
CA ALA A 38 -10.96 15.66 -8.69
C ALA A 38 -10.11 15.90 -7.43
N ILE A 39 -9.58 17.10 -7.27
CA ILE A 39 -8.94 17.59 -6.06
C ILE A 39 -9.98 18.41 -5.31
N SER A 40 -10.43 17.90 -4.17
CA SER A 40 -11.41 18.54 -3.31
C SER A 40 -10.83 18.84 -1.93
N TRP A 41 -11.32 19.91 -1.31
CA TRP A 41 -11.03 20.27 0.08
C TRP A 41 -12.33 20.72 0.75
N SER A 42 -12.67 20.13 1.90
CA SER A 42 -13.88 20.48 2.67
C SER A 42 -15.14 20.52 1.79
N ASP A 43 -15.40 19.44 1.05
CA ASP A 43 -16.54 19.26 0.12
C ASP A 43 -16.60 20.22 -1.08
N SER A 44 -15.64 21.13 -1.23
CA SER A 44 -15.49 21.96 -2.42
C SER A 44 -14.49 21.34 -3.40
N ILE A 45 -14.86 21.21 -4.68
CA ILE A 45 -13.94 20.77 -5.74
C ILE A 45 -13.12 21.99 -6.18
N TRP A 46 -11.81 21.96 -5.91
CA TRP A 46 -10.89 23.03 -6.29
C TRP A 46 -10.34 22.84 -7.70
N PHE A 47 -10.12 21.59 -8.11
CA PHE A 47 -9.56 21.28 -9.42
C PHE A 47 -10.07 19.93 -9.91
N GLY A 48 -10.89 19.92 -10.97
CA GLY A 48 -11.50 18.71 -11.53
C GLY A 48 -11.58 18.75 -13.05
N LEU A 49 -12.10 17.66 -13.60
CA LEU A 49 -12.56 17.64 -14.99
C LEU A 49 -13.73 18.63 -15.13
N GLY A 50 -13.67 19.49 -16.15
CA GLY A 50 -14.63 20.57 -16.34
C GLY A 50 -15.46 20.34 -17.58
N GLU A 51 -16.78 20.45 -17.45
CA GLU A 51 -17.69 20.33 -18.58
C GLU A 51 -17.42 21.43 -19.61
N GLY A 52 -17.28 21.05 -20.88
CA GLY A 52 -17.09 21.99 -22.00
C GLY A 52 -15.64 22.38 -22.33
N LEU A 53 -14.65 21.72 -21.76
CA LEU A 53 -13.25 21.89 -22.17
C LEU A 53 -12.94 21.09 -23.45
N PRO A 54 -11.98 21.56 -24.28
CA PRO A 54 -11.46 20.75 -25.36
C PRO A 54 -10.86 19.43 -24.83
N PRO A 55 -10.99 18.30 -25.54
CA PRO A 55 -10.50 16.99 -25.09
C PRO A 55 -9.02 16.98 -24.66
N GLU A 56 -8.18 17.75 -25.35
CA GLU A 56 -6.76 17.88 -25.00
C GLU A 56 -6.55 18.57 -23.64
N ALA A 57 -7.37 19.56 -23.31
CA ALA A 57 -7.29 20.27 -22.03
C ALA A 57 -7.77 19.38 -20.88
N GLU A 58 -8.80 18.56 -21.11
CA GLU A 58 -9.26 17.55 -20.13
C GLU A 58 -8.18 16.49 -19.87
N LEU A 59 -7.54 15.97 -20.92
CA LEU A 59 -6.46 15.00 -20.77
C LEU A 59 -5.29 15.58 -19.97
N ARG A 60 -4.87 16.82 -20.26
CA ARG A 60 -3.81 17.49 -19.49
C ARG A 60 -4.19 17.64 -18.01
N ARG A 61 -5.46 17.98 -17.72
CA ARG A 61 -5.96 18.05 -16.34
C ARG A 61 -5.97 16.69 -15.66
N LEU A 62 -6.44 15.65 -16.34
CA LEU A 62 -6.44 14.28 -15.82
C LEU A 62 -5.03 13.83 -15.44
N ILE A 63 -4.05 14.04 -16.32
CA ILE A 63 -2.64 13.72 -16.07
C ILE A 63 -2.13 14.52 -14.86
N ALA A 64 -2.40 15.83 -14.79
CA ALA A 64 -1.97 16.65 -13.67
C ALA A 64 -2.57 16.18 -12.33
N ILE A 65 -3.87 15.86 -12.30
CA ILE A 65 -4.56 15.32 -11.12
C ILE A 65 -3.96 13.98 -10.71
N PHE A 66 -3.74 13.08 -11.67
CA PHE A 66 -3.15 11.77 -11.41
C PHE A 66 -1.74 11.90 -10.81
N VAL A 67 -0.90 12.77 -11.35
CA VAL A 67 0.45 13.03 -10.84
C VAL A 67 0.39 13.61 -9.43
N LEU A 68 -0.41 14.66 -9.19
CA LEU A 68 -0.53 15.27 -7.86
C LEU A 68 -1.00 14.26 -6.81
N LYS A 69 -2.04 13.48 -7.13
CA LYS A 69 -2.57 12.46 -6.23
C LYS A 69 -1.58 11.31 -6.00
N SER A 70 -0.81 10.94 -7.01
CA SER A 70 0.23 9.90 -6.88
C SER A 70 1.38 10.38 -5.99
N VAL A 71 1.83 11.62 -6.14
CA VAL A 71 2.84 12.23 -5.26
C VAL A 71 2.32 12.30 -3.83
N TRP A 72 1.08 12.75 -3.63
CA TRP A 72 0.44 12.82 -2.32
C TRP A 72 0.34 11.44 -1.66
N ALA A 73 -0.24 10.45 -2.35
CA ALA A 73 -0.38 9.10 -1.84
C ALA A 73 0.98 8.45 -1.53
N SER A 74 1.97 8.63 -2.43
CA SER A 74 3.32 8.10 -2.22
C SER A 74 4.00 8.73 -1.02
N PHE A 75 3.87 10.05 -0.83
CA PHE A 75 4.43 10.75 0.32
C PHE A 75 3.91 10.14 1.63
N PHE A 76 2.59 9.99 1.77
CA PHE A 76 2.00 9.38 2.97
C PHE A 76 2.34 7.90 3.11
N GLY A 77 2.45 7.16 2.00
CA GLY A 77 2.90 5.76 2.02
C GLY A 77 4.33 5.62 2.56
N VAL A 78 5.26 6.45 2.08
CA VAL A 78 6.65 6.47 2.54
C VAL A 78 6.75 6.90 4.00
N VAL A 79 6.04 7.96 4.39
CA VAL A 79 6.01 8.41 5.80
C VAL A 79 5.44 7.32 6.71
N GLY A 80 4.33 6.67 6.33
CA GLY A 80 3.76 5.56 7.09
C GLY A 80 4.72 4.39 7.26
N TYR A 81 5.42 4.00 6.19
CA TYR A 81 6.46 2.97 6.25
C TYR A 81 7.63 3.37 7.15
N ALA A 82 8.08 4.63 7.07
CA ALA A 82 9.16 5.16 7.91
C ALA A 82 8.80 5.13 9.39
N VAL A 83 7.56 5.52 9.74
CA VAL A 83 7.04 5.43 11.12
C VAL A 83 7.02 3.98 11.60
N LEU A 84 6.47 3.04 10.82
CA LEU A 84 6.47 1.62 11.17
C LEU A 84 7.88 1.07 11.40
N THR A 85 8.82 1.45 10.54
CA THR A 85 10.24 1.07 10.66
C THR A 85 10.84 1.63 11.94
N MET A 86 10.62 2.91 12.25
CA MET A 86 11.12 3.55 13.47
C MET A 86 10.58 2.85 14.73
N VAL A 87 9.28 2.56 14.79
CA VAL A 87 8.69 1.84 15.93
C VAL A 87 9.26 0.44 16.03
N HIS A 88 9.40 -0.29 14.92
CA HIS A 88 9.99 -1.63 14.90
C HIS A 88 11.45 -1.65 15.35
N ILE A 89 12.23 -0.60 15.11
CA ILE A 89 13.62 -0.55 15.58
C ILE A 89 13.70 -0.26 17.09
N HIS A 90 12.84 0.61 17.61
CA HIS A 90 12.94 1.08 19.01
C HIS A 90 12.14 0.26 20.03
N VAL A 91 11.12 -0.46 19.59
CA VAL A 91 10.24 -1.24 20.49
C VAL A 91 10.52 -2.72 20.29
N ASP A 92 10.74 -3.47 21.36
CA ASP A 92 10.93 -4.93 21.29
C ASP A 92 9.60 -5.69 21.08
N PHE A 93 8.91 -5.36 19.99
CA PHE A 93 7.63 -5.92 19.61
C PHE A 93 7.61 -6.18 18.09
N PRO A 94 6.98 -7.27 17.60
CA PRO A 94 6.97 -7.65 16.18
C PRO A 94 5.98 -6.81 15.35
N VAL A 95 6.14 -5.48 15.38
CA VAL A 95 5.22 -4.49 14.76
C VAL A 95 5.01 -4.75 13.28
N ILE A 96 6.09 -5.01 12.52
CA ILE A 96 6.01 -5.24 11.07
C ILE A 96 5.21 -6.50 10.74
N GLN A 97 5.42 -7.58 11.50
CA GLN A 97 4.70 -8.83 11.31
C GLN A 97 3.21 -8.66 11.63
N LEU A 98 2.89 -8.02 12.75
CA LEU A 98 1.49 -7.80 13.14
C LEU A 98 0.77 -6.93 12.10
N THR A 99 1.41 -5.85 11.66
CA THR A 99 0.86 -4.96 10.64
C THR A 99 0.63 -5.71 9.33
N SER A 100 1.59 -6.51 8.88
CA SER A 100 1.46 -7.34 7.68
C SER A 100 0.25 -8.29 7.77
N VAL A 101 0.09 -9.00 8.89
CA VAL A 101 -1.04 -9.92 9.11
C VAL A 101 -2.36 -9.17 9.11
N VAL A 102 -2.45 -8.03 9.78
CA VAL A 102 -3.68 -7.22 9.84
C VAL A 102 -4.07 -6.70 8.44
N LEU A 103 -3.10 -6.21 7.65
CA LEU A 103 -3.38 -5.74 6.29
C LEU A 103 -3.90 -6.87 5.39
N ILE A 104 -3.26 -8.04 5.42
CA ILE A 104 -3.69 -9.20 4.61
C ILE A 104 -5.05 -9.70 5.10
N ALA A 105 -5.26 -9.82 6.41
CA ALA A 105 -6.54 -10.27 6.96
C ALA A 105 -7.68 -9.32 6.57
N PHE A 106 -7.47 -8.01 6.68
CA PHE A 106 -8.46 -7.01 6.28
C PHE A 106 -8.70 -7.00 4.76
N ALA A 107 -7.66 -7.24 3.96
CA ALA A 107 -7.80 -7.40 2.52
C ALA A 107 -8.69 -8.60 2.15
N LEU A 108 -8.43 -9.76 2.75
CA LEU A 108 -9.21 -10.97 2.51
C LEU A 108 -10.66 -10.78 3.00
N PHE A 109 -10.84 -10.14 4.16
CA PHE A 109 -12.16 -9.77 4.65
C PHE A 109 -12.91 -8.89 3.64
N GLY A 110 -12.26 -7.87 3.09
CA GLY A 110 -12.83 -7.01 2.06
C GLY A 110 -13.19 -7.75 0.76
N ILE A 111 -12.31 -8.63 0.30
CA ILE A 111 -12.50 -9.39 -0.96
C ILE A 111 -13.65 -10.41 -0.83
N PHE A 112 -13.72 -11.13 0.28
CA PHE A 112 -14.65 -12.25 0.43
C PHE A 112 -15.96 -11.89 1.15
N CYS A 113 -16.00 -10.79 1.91
CA CYS A 113 -17.17 -10.41 2.69
C CYS A 113 -17.87 -9.14 2.18
N SER A 114 -17.48 -8.59 1.01
CA SER A 114 -18.10 -7.40 0.41
C SER A 114 -19.60 -7.54 0.15
N GLU A 115 -20.08 -8.75 -0.13
CA GLU A 115 -21.50 -9.06 -0.31
C GLU A 115 -22.27 -9.21 1.01
N LEU A 116 -21.55 -9.45 2.12
CA LEU A 116 -22.14 -9.63 3.46
C LEU A 116 -22.23 -8.31 4.23
N PHE A 117 -21.33 -7.36 3.96
CA PHE A 117 -21.25 -6.08 4.67
C PHE A 117 -21.24 -4.91 3.68
N ASP A 118 -22.35 -4.17 3.59
CA ASP A 118 -22.48 -3.01 2.69
C ASP A 118 -21.46 -1.91 2.98
N GLN A 119 -20.96 -1.82 4.21
CA GLN A 119 -19.91 -0.86 4.58
C GLN A 119 -18.63 -1.06 3.75
N LEU A 120 -18.33 -2.28 3.32
CA LEU A 120 -17.16 -2.57 2.50
C LEU A 120 -17.29 -1.98 1.08
N LYS A 121 -18.51 -1.71 0.61
CA LYS A 121 -18.78 -1.09 -0.70
C LYS A 121 -18.40 0.39 -0.74
N LEU A 122 -18.17 1.02 0.42
CA LEU A 122 -17.65 2.39 0.53
C LEU A 122 -16.16 2.47 0.18
N ILE A 123 -15.46 1.34 0.19
CA ILE A 123 -14.03 1.25 -0.11
C ILE A 123 -13.89 0.74 -1.55
N ALA A 124 -13.14 1.47 -2.38
CA ALA A 124 -12.82 1.02 -3.73
C ALA A 124 -12.13 -0.35 -3.66
N PRO A 125 -12.62 -1.39 -4.38
CA PRO A 125 -12.09 -2.76 -4.26
C PRO A 125 -10.58 -2.88 -4.47
N PHE A 126 -9.99 -1.94 -5.22
CA PHE A 126 -8.56 -1.90 -5.47
C PHE A 126 -7.71 -1.73 -4.21
N TRP A 127 -8.25 -1.13 -3.14
CA TRP A 127 -7.58 -1.06 -1.84
C TRP A 127 -7.27 -2.44 -1.29
N PHE A 128 -8.18 -3.41 -1.41
CA PHE A 128 -7.94 -4.74 -0.85
C PHE A 128 -6.79 -5.45 -1.55
N TYR A 129 -6.67 -5.34 -2.87
CA TYR A 129 -5.49 -5.86 -3.58
C TYR A 129 -4.21 -5.12 -3.16
N GLY A 130 -4.26 -3.80 -2.99
CA GLY A 130 -3.15 -3.01 -2.49
C GLY A 130 -2.70 -3.43 -1.09
N LEU A 131 -3.64 -3.72 -0.20
CA LEU A 131 -3.38 -4.19 1.16
C LEU A 131 -2.70 -5.57 1.19
N VAL A 132 -3.07 -6.49 0.29
CA VAL A 132 -2.33 -7.76 0.12
C VAL A 132 -0.88 -7.47 -0.25
N VAL A 133 -0.66 -6.63 -1.25
CA VAL A 133 0.70 -6.30 -1.73
C VAL A 133 1.52 -5.61 -0.65
N TRP A 134 0.95 -4.65 0.07
CA TRP A 134 1.61 -3.99 1.20
C TRP A 134 1.90 -4.95 2.36
N GLY A 135 0.98 -5.86 2.67
CA GLY A 135 1.21 -6.90 3.66
C GLY A 135 2.39 -7.79 3.29
N VAL A 136 2.44 -8.28 2.06
CA VAL A 136 3.56 -9.10 1.55
C VAL A 136 4.86 -8.30 1.52
N PHE A 137 4.82 -7.04 1.08
CA PHE A 137 5.97 -6.13 1.08
C PHE A 137 6.56 -5.99 2.50
N LEU A 138 5.74 -5.66 3.50
CA LEU A 138 6.19 -5.54 4.89
C LEU A 138 6.78 -6.86 5.42
N SER A 139 6.14 -7.99 5.15
CA SER A 139 6.67 -9.31 5.50
C SER A 139 8.03 -9.59 4.85
N SER A 140 8.25 -9.11 3.63
CA SER A 140 9.53 -9.28 2.92
C SER A 140 10.67 -8.42 3.50
N MET A 141 10.34 -7.24 4.04
CA MET A 141 11.31 -6.31 4.63
C MET A 141 11.72 -6.68 6.05
N LYS A 142 10.97 -7.57 6.72
CA LYS A 142 11.22 -7.99 8.11
C LYS A 142 12.66 -8.43 8.38
N GLU A 143 13.23 -9.28 7.52
CA GLU A 143 14.59 -9.80 7.70
C GLU A 143 15.64 -8.69 7.64
N GLN A 144 15.45 -7.74 6.71
CA GLN A 144 16.35 -6.59 6.55
C GLN A 144 16.27 -5.66 7.77
N LEU A 145 15.06 -5.34 8.25
CA LEU A 145 14.88 -4.50 9.43
C LEU A 145 15.42 -5.16 10.71
N ASN A 146 15.26 -6.47 10.86
CA ASN A 146 15.81 -7.20 11.99
C ASN A 146 17.35 -7.20 11.98
N ALA A 147 17.97 -7.30 10.81
CA ALA A 147 19.42 -7.19 10.68
C ALA A 147 19.91 -5.78 11.07
N GLU A 148 19.18 -4.74 10.66
CA GLU A 148 19.52 -3.35 11.01
C GLU A 148 19.37 -3.08 12.51
N ARG A 149 18.30 -3.57 13.15
CA ARG A 149 18.14 -3.48 14.62
C ARG A 149 19.35 -4.08 15.35
N ARG A 150 19.78 -5.30 14.96
CA ARG A 150 20.94 -5.97 15.59
C ARG A 150 22.21 -5.15 15.47
N ARG A 151 22.47 -4.52 14.31
CA ARG A 151 23.63 -3.63 14.12
C ARG A 151 23.62 -2.44 15.06
N ILE A 152 22.45 -1.83 15.26
CA ILE A 152 22.28 -0.70 16.18
C ILE A 152 22.53 -1.13 17.64
N GLU A 153 22.01 -2.30 18.03
CA GLU A 153 22.23 -2.87 19.36
C GLU A 153 23.72 -3.19 19.61
N GLU A 154 24.42 -3.79 18.64
CA GLU A 154 25.85 -4.06 18.71
C GLU A 154 26.71 -2.79 18.77
N GLY A 155 26.31 -1.73 18.05
CA GLY A 155 26.99 -0.44 18.07
C GLY A 155 26.83 0.33 19.38
N LYS A 156 25.72 0.13 20.10
CA LYS A 156 25.45 0.76 21.40
C LYS A 156 26.22 0.11 22.56
N ASN A 157 26.68 -1.13 22.38
CA ASN A 157 27.43 -1.90 23.38
C ASN A 157 28.96 -1.75 23.26
N ARG A 158 29.45 -0.89 22.36
CA ARG A 158 30.86 -0.50 22.22
C ARG A 158 31.10 0.88 22.81
#